data_AF-A0A7J3XUP4-F1
#
_entry.id   AF-A0A7J3XUP4-F1
#
_cell.length_a   1.000
_cell.length_b   1.000
_cell.length_c   1.000
_cell.angle_alpha   90.00
_cell.angle_beta   90.00
_cell.angle_gamma   90.00
#
_symmetry.space_group_name_H-M   'P 1'
#
loop_
_entity.id
_entity.type
_entity.pdbx_description
1 polymer ?
#
loop_
_entity_poly.entity_id
_entity_poly.type
_entity_poly.pdbx_seq_one_letter_code
_entity_poly.pdbx_strand_id
1 'polypeptide(L)'
;MKAHYGYRDGSGAYFIIVDTDKCDGCGKCVEACPQGVLEVVPNDYDIEGGMMAAVREEHRWKLKYTCGPCKPVGKQATPPCIAACSKGAMEHSW
;
A
#
# COMPACT_ATOMS: atom_id res chain seq x y z
N MET A 1 -9.24 3.97 10.26
CA MET A 1 -8.78 5.27 9.72
C MET A 1 -7.90 4.98 8.51
N LYS A 2 -7.76 5.89 7.54
CA LYS A 2 -6.99 5.60 6.31
C LYS A 2 -5.71 6.40 6.25
N ALA A 3 -4.56 5.71 6.16
CA ALA A 3 -3.27 6.30 5.88
C ALA A 3 -3.06 6.38 4.36
N HIS A 4 -2.69 7.55 3.86
CA HIS A 4 -2.49 7.79 2.43
C HIS A 4 -1.00 7.99 2.12
N TYR A 5 -0.43 7.10 1.33
CA TYR A 5 0.97 7.16 0.91
C TYR A 5 1.06 7.43 -0.57
N GLY A 6 1.55 8.59 -0.98
CA GLY A 6 1.69 8.90 -2.39
C GLY A 6 1.62 10.38 -2.73
N TYR A 7 1.24 10.66 -3.97
CA TYR A 7 1.20 12.01 -4.51
C TYR A 7 0.11 12.16 -5.58
N ARG A 8 -0.23 13.41 -5.86
CA ARG A 8 -1.13 13.79 -6.96
C ARG A 8 -0.42 14.82 -7.83
N ASP A 9 -0.49 14.61 -9.14
CA ASP A 9 0.04 15.52 -10.15
C ASP A 9 -0.98 15.73 -11.29
N GLY A 10 -0.59 16.45 -12.34
CA GLY A 10 -1.45 16.71 -13.51
C GLY A 10 -1.80 15.46 -14.33
N SER A 11 -1.13 14.33 -14.08
CA SER A 11 -1.39 13.05 -14.76
C SER A 11 -2.28 12.09 -13.98
N GLY A 12 -2.52 12.34 -12.68
CA GLY A 12 -3.37 11.48 -11.86
C GLY A 12 -3.06 11.52 -10.36
N ALA A 13 -3.73 10.66 -9.61
CA ALA A 13 -3.55 10.48 -8.17
C ALA A 13 -3.01 9.07 -7.88
N TYR A 14 -1.79 8.99 -7.36
CA TYR A 14 -1.07 7.74 -7.14
C TYR A 14 -0.82 7.55 -5.65
N PHE A 15 -1.72 6.81 -5.00
CA PHE A 15 -1.67 6.55 -3.57
C PHE A 15 -1.82 5.05 -3.31
N ILE A 16 -1.03 4.54 -2.37
CA ILE A 16 -1.34 3.32 -1.64
C ILE A 16 -2.03 3.76 -0.35
N ILE A 17 -3.19 3.19 -0.09
CA ILE A 17 -4.03 3.56 1.05
C ILE A 17 -4.12 2.34 1.96
N VAL A 18 -3.85 2.55 3.25
CA VAL A 18 -3.87 1.50 4.27
C VAL A 18 -4.93 1.86 5.31
N ASP A 19 -5.91 0.99 5.48
CA ASP A 19 -6.89 1.09 6.57
C ASP A 19 -6.24 0.62 7.87
N THR A 20 -5.86 1.58 8.72
CA THR A 20 -5.13 1.36 9.98
C THR A 20 -5.93 0.57 11.00
N ASP A 21 -7.27 0.53 10.89
CA ASP A 21 -8.12 -0.20 11.83
C ASP A 21 -8.22 -1.69 11.44
N LYS A 22 -7.92 -2.01 10.17
CA LYS A 22 -7.95 -3.38 9.65
C LYS A 22 -6.57 -4.00 9.49
N CYS A 23 -5.54 -3.17 9.36
CA CYS A 23 -4.17 -3.63 9.22
C CYS A 23 -3.67 -4.17 10.56
N ASP A 24 -3.24 -5.43 10.57
CA ASP A 24 -2.66 -6.09 11.74
C ASP A 24 -1.13 -6.20 11.66
N GLY A 25 -0.51 -5.54 10.68
CA GLY A 25 0.93 -5.55 10.49
C GLY A 25 1.52 -6.90 10.11
N CYS A 26 0.73 -7.86 9.60
CA CYS A 26 1.20 -9.23 9.33
C CYS A 26 2.28 -9.37 8.24
N GLY A 27 2.60 -8.31 7.48
CA GLY A 27 3.71 -8.31 6.52
C GLY A 27 3.46 -9.02 5.18
N LYS A 28 2.34 -9.72 4.99
CA LYS A 28 2.05 -10.45 3.73
C LYS A 28 2.07 -9.57 2.48
N CYS A 29 1.63 -8.32 2.58
CA CYS A 29 1.70 -7.37 1.47
C CYS A 29 3.14 -6.96 1.13
N VAL A 30 4.04 -6.96 2.11
CA VAL A 30 5.48 -6.70 1.91
C VAL A 30 6.10 -7.84 1.12
N GLU A 31 5.85 -9.09 1.52
CA GLU A 31 6.32 -10.29 0.81
C GLU A 31 5.77 -10.39 -0.61
N ALA A 32 4.50 -10.03 -0.80
CA ALA A 32 3.85 -10.06 -2.10
C ALA A 32 4.31 -8.95 -3.05
N CYS A 33 4.99 -7.90 -2.56
CA CYS A 33 5.38 -6.77 -3.38
C CYS A 33 6.68 -7.07 -4.15
N PRO A 34 6.63 -7.29 -5.49
CA PRO A 34 7.85 -7.62 -6.25
C PRO A 34 8.84 -6.47 -6.34
N GLN A 35 8.40 -5.25 -6.03
CA GLN A 35 9.21 -4.03 -6.10
C GLN A 35 9.71 -3.57 -4.73
N GLY A 36 9.35 -4.27 -3.64
CA GLY A 36 9.79 -3.91 -2.29
C GLY A 36 9.31 -2.55 -1.79
N VAL A 37 8.14 -2.08 -2.27
CA VAL A 37 7.60 -0.73 -1.96
C VAL A 37 7.10 -0.59 -0.53
N LEU A 38 6.72 -1.72 0.09
CA LEU A 38 6.08 -1.75 1.39
C LEU A 38 7.07 -2.16 2.49
N GLU A 39 6.80 -1.72 3.70
CA GLU A 39 7.48 -2.11 4.93
C GLU A 39 6.47 -2.20 6.08
N VAL A 40 6.84 -2.87 7.17
CA VAL A 40 6.05 -2.90 8.40
C VAL A 40 6.68 -1.92 9.39
N VAL A 41 5.88 -0.98 9.89
CA VAL A 41 6.29 0.07 10.82
C VAL A 41 5.38 0.07 12.05
N PRO A 42 5.80 0.68 13.16
CA PRO A 42 4.91 0.96 14.28
C PRO A 42 3.69 1.76 13.81
N ASN A 43 2.51 1.37 14.30
CA ASN A 43 1.27 2.09 14.07
C ASN A 43 1.15 3.22 15.09
N ASP A 44 1.63 4.41 14.72
CA ASP A 44 1.57 5.61 15.56
C ASP A 44 0.13 6.06 15.90
N TYR A 45 -0.88 5.48 15.23
CA TYR A 45 -2.29 5.78 15.44
C TYR A 45 -2.99 4.85 16.45
N ASP A 46 -2.33 3.77 16.85
CA ASP A 46 -2.87 2.82 17.83
C ASP A 46 -2.31 3.09 19.23
N ILE A 47 -3.18 3.44 20.16
CA ILE A 47 -2.81 3.76 21.55
C ILE A 47 -2.28 2.52 22.28
N GLU A 48 -2.75 1.33 21.91
CA GLU A 48 -2.29 0.06 22.50
C GLU A 48 -0.93 -0.37 21.95
N GLY A 49 -0.46 0.31 20.91
CA GLY A 49 0.72 -0.07 20.15
C GLY A 49 0.38 -1.20 19.19
N GLY A 50 0.69 -0.98 17.91
CA GLY A 50 0.46 -1.96 16.86
C GLY A 50 1.53 -1.87 15.78
N MET A 51 1.50 -2.81 14.85
CA MET A 51 2.30 -2.75 13.62
C MET A 51 1.36 -2.52 12.44
N MET A 52 1.81 -1.78 11.43
CA MET A 52 1.05 -1.57 10.21
C MET A 52 1.95 -1.54 8.99
N ALA A 53 1.37 -1.82 7.83
CA ALA A 53 2.05 -1.66 6.56
C ALA A 53 2.15 -0.16 6.21
N ALA A 54 3.32 0.28 5.75
CA ALA A 54 3.55 1.61 5.20
C ALA A 54 4.32 1.51 3.88
N VAL A 55 4.27 2.58 3.09
CA VAL A 55 5.12 2.73 1.90
C VAL A 55 6.44 3.33 2.32
N ARG A 56 7.53 2.70 1.87
CA ARG A 56 8.90 3.20 2.05
C ARG A 56 9.06 4.58 1.44
N GLU A 57 9.73 5.47 2.16
CA GLU A 57 9.87 6.89 1.81
C GLU A 57 10.44 7.08 0.40
N GLU A 58 11.43 6.27 -0.01
CA GLU A 58 12.05 6.39 -1.32
C GLU A 58 11.07 6.17 -2.48
N HIS A 59 9.95 5.46 -2.27
CA HIS A 59 8.97 5.13 -3.31
C HIS A 59 7.76 6.08 -3.37
N ARG A 60 7.51 6.88 -2.32
CA ARG A 60 6.26 7.66 -2.18
C ARG A 60 5.97 8.62 -3.33
N TRP A 61 6.98 9.25 -3.89
CA TRP A 61 6.85 10.23 -4.98
C TRP A 61 6.94 9.60 -6.38
N LYS A 62 7.16 8.28 -6.49
CA LYS A 62 7.32 7.55 -7.76
C LYS A 62 6.45 6.31 -7.85
N LEU A 63 5.33 6.26 -7.09
CA LEU A 63 4.38 5.15 -7.11
C LEU A 63 3.80 4.86 -8.50
N LYS A 64 3.52 5.90 -9.30
CA LYS A 64 3.11 5.74 -10.71
C LYS A 64 4.02 4.79 -11.48
N TYR A 65 5.33 4.97 -11.32
CA TYR A 65 6.34 4.22 -12.06
C TYR A 65 6.66 2.90 -11.38
N THR A 66 6.86 2.92 -10.06
CA THR A 66 7.25 1.72 -9.31
C THR A 66 6.13 0.69 -9.27
N CYS A 67 4.89 1.12 -9.03
CA CYS A 67 3.75 0.21 -8.94
C CYS A 67 3.11 -0.01 -10.31
N GLY A 68 3.48 0.76 -11.34
CA GLY A 68 2.99 0.64 -12.73
C GLY A 68 2.92 -0.79 -13.27
N PRO A 69 3.92 -1.68 -13.06
CA PRO A 69 3.87 -3.08 -13.49
C PRO A 69 2.74 -3.90 -12.85
N CYS A 70 2.24 -3.49 -11.67
CA CYS A 70 1.15 -4.14 -10.95
C CYS A 70 -0.21 -3.48 -11.21
N LYS A 71 -0.27 -2.40 -12.01
CA LYS A 71 -1.53 -1.72 -12.34
C LYS A 71 -2.37 -2.67 -13.21
N PRO A 72 -3.63 -2.96 -12.83
CA PRO A 72 -4.48 -3.84 -13.63
C PRO A 72 -4.76 -3.24 -15.01
N VAL A 73 -4.57 -4.04 -16.07
CA VAL A 73 -4.89 -3.66 -17.46
C VAL A 73 -5.98 -4.60 -17.99
N GLY A 74 -7.13 -4.04 -18.40
CA GLY A 74 -8.22 -4.83 -18.97
C GLY A 74 -8.94 -5.71 -17.93
N LYS A 75 -9.05 -7.02 -18.20
CA LYS A 75 -9.85 -7.97 -17.40
C LYS A 75 -9.08 -8.69 -16.28
N GLN A 76 -7.82 -8.31 -15.96
CA GLN A 76 -6.98 -9.09 -15.06
C GLN A 76 -6.32 -8.34 -13.89
N ALA A 77 -6.34 -9.09 -12.79
CA ALA A 77 -5.51 -9.13 -11.59
C ALA A 77 -5.54 -7.91 -10.66
N THR A 78 -6.22 -8.10 -9.53
CA THR A 78 -5.99 -7.33 -8.30
C THR A 78 -4.48 -7.27 -8.00
N PRO A 79 -3.91 -6.09 -7.71
CA PRO A 79 -2.49 -5.96 -7.39
C PRO A 79 -2.04 -6.95 -6.30
N PRO A 80 -0.82 -7.52 -6.36
CA PRO A 80 -0.36 -8.54 -5.41
C PRO A 80 -0.47 -8.13 -3.95
N CYS A 81 -0.15 -6.87 -3.63
CA CYS A 81 -0.24 -6.34 -2.27
C CYS A 81 -1.69 -6.30 -1.74
N ILE A 82 -2.66 -6.01 -2.62
CA ILE A 82 -4.08 -6.02 -2.28
C ILE A 82 -4.57 -7.47 -2.18
N ALA A 83 -4.20 -8.32 -3.13
CA ALA A 83 -4.58 -9.73 -3.14
C ALA A 83 -4.04 -10.52 -1.94
N ALA A 84 -2.85 -10.17 -1.45
CA ALA A 84 -2.23 -10.79 -0.27
C ALA A 84 -2.87 -10.35 1.06
N CYS A 85 -3.60 -9.23 1.07
CA CYS A 85 -4.19 -8.70 2.29
C CYS A 85 -5.52 -9.41 2.62
N SER A 86 -5.47 -10.41 3.49
CA SER A 86 -6.67 -11.12 3.95
C SER A 86 -7.65 -10.27 4.74
N LYS A 87 -7.20 -9.13 5.29
CA LYS A 87 -8.03 -8.19 6.05
C LYS A 87 -8.73 -7.14 5.17
N GLY A 88 -8.40 -7.08 3.88
CA GLY A 88 -8.92 -6.05 2.98
C GLY A 88 -8.57 -4.63 3.43
N ALA A 89 -7.38 -4.45 4.03
CA ALA A 89 -6.89 -3.17 4.52
C ALA A 89 -6.18 -2.34 3.44
N MET A 90 -5.89 -2.91 2.27
CA MET A 90 -5.06 -2.28 1.23
C MET A 90 -5.91 -1.81 0.05
N GLU A 91 -5.72 -0.56 -0.36
CA GLU A 91 -6.28 0.03 -1.57
C GLU A 91 -5.18 0.73 -2.38
N HIS A 92 -5.38 0.89 -3.69
CA HIS A 92 -4.44 1.58 -4.56
C HIS A 92 -5.19 2.50 -5.54
N SER A 93 -4.82 3.77 -5.59
CA SER A 93 -5.32 4.74 -6.58
C SER A 93 -4.35 4.85 -7.76
N TRP A 94 -4.88 5.07 -8.96
CA TRP A 94 -4.12 5.04 -10.21
C TRP A 94 -4.58 6.06 -11.25
#